data_AF-A0A5E3XIR5-F1
#
_entry.id   AF-A0A5E3XIR5-F1
#
_cell.length_a   1.000
_cell.length_b   1.000
_cell.length_c   1.000
_cell.angle_alpha   90.00
_cell.angle_beta   90.00
_cell.angle_gamma   90.00
#
_symmetry.space_group_name_H-M   'P 1'
#
loop_
_entity.id
_entity.type
_entity.pdbx_description
1 polymer ?
#
loop_
_entity_poly.entity_id
_entity_poly.type
_entity_poly.pdbx_seq_one_letter_code
_entity_poly.pdbx_strand_id
1 'polypeptide(L)'
;MSKLERQQIVGPMPIAELLKNILHRLTPGTDKSRDPFPCSDLDYPLGSRPGLRSFVDRIQETLCPNLALDFPAMALSKEPDVFFVARKPASRDDPLNLTDGRELAFLRVSRDKDPFVNNAPPSQSRDASLLLPAQHAIETLSVLANQAAELWENYDRLFVVTVLLIGDNAARILRWDRAGVTVSERIALTAADNPVAELLTCWQIMAPADRGYDMTLSLPSETEATQAREAFERCATVSISPTVPLRRIVVADRANASQPESEHTLIAAAPPRLGEIVGRATIGYVAYDLTARKLAWFKDSWRNDVYQFTPEGTTGRLLNAKGVPHVPRVLCAGDVRGHYTRTETYAQMGGAWMHGRPRVRGHRHHRVVFDIVARPLETFRSTRELCTAVRDCLIAHEHAWNNADLLHRDMSAGNMLIDENGRGVLVDWELAAVRAKCRLSPCIGTWNYMSAALAEDDRRVNRDEDDAEAAVHALIETLLRYRPTKVHELRGVLDHVWPNETNDPVPGRGKREFWEGMIVGEEDLVASLPPPCVAMIRDLRALFRHAYAGANAVCCSAVRGVLDEHLKSPGWLETDGACDQLRFGPKQ
;
A
#
# COMPACT_ATOMS: atom_id res chain seq x y z
N MET A 1 8.43 1.09 -11.73
CA MET A 1 7.61 -0.08 -11.40
C MET A 1 8.45 -1.32 -11.11
N SER A 2 8.03 -2.14 -10.15
CA SER A 2 8.64 -3.42 -9.77
C SER A 2 8.42 -4.51 -10.84
N LYS A 3 9.11 -5.66 -10.69
CA LYS A 3 8.88 -6.84 -11.54
C LYS A 3 7.47 -7.42 -11.33
N LEU A 4 6.92 -7.33 -10.11
CA LEU A 4 5.61 -7.84 -9.76
C LEU A 4 4.49 -6.99 -10.37
N GLU A 5 4.62 -5.66 -10.29
CA GLU A 5 3.67 -4.72 -10.90
C GLU A 5 3.55 -4.92 -12.42
N ARG A 6 4.66 -5.25 -13.08
CA ARG A 6 4.67 -5.56 -14.52
C ARG A 6 3.90 -6.83 -14.88
N GLN A 7 3.61 -7.71 -13.92
CA GLN A 7 2.78 -8.90 -14.13
C GLN A 7 1.28 -8.61 -13.98
N GLN A 8 0.89 -7.38 -13.65
CA GLN A 8 -0.49 -6.94 -13.43
C GLN A 8 -1.04 -6.12 -14.61
N ILE A 9 -0.55 -6.39 -15.82
CA ILE A 9 -0.96 -5.72 -17.07
C ILE A 9 -1.97 -6.61 -17.80
N VAL A 10 -3.18 -6.10 -18.02
CA VAL A 10 -4.26 -6.80 -18.72
C VAL A 10 -4.49 -6.15 -20.08
N GLY A 11 -4.47 -6.95 -21.15
CA GLY A 11 -4.77 -6.45 -22.50
C GLY A 11 -4.27 -7.38 -23.62
N PRO A 12 -4.35 -6.93 -24.88
CA PRO A 12 -5.02 -5.70 -25.30
C PRO A 12 -6.55 -5.86 -25.23
N MET A 13 -7.23 -4.98 -24.50
CA MET A 13 -8.68 -4.99 -24.38
C MET A 13 -9.31 -4.29 -25.60
N PRO A 14 -10.36 -4.86 -26.22
CA PRO A 14 -11.10 -4.18 -27.29
C PRO A 14 -11.56 -2.79 -26.84
N ILE A 15 -11.42 -1.78 -27.71
CA ILE A 15 -11.70 -0.38 -27.35
C ILE A 15 -13.13 -0.21 -26.85
N ALA A 16 -14.12 -0.80 -27.53
CA ALA A 16 -15.52 -0.68 -27.16
C ALA A 16 -15.78 -1.22 -25.75
N GLU A 17 -15.13 -2.33 -25.38
CA GLU A 17 -15.23 -2.90 -24.03
C GLU A 17 -14.54 -1.99 -22.99
N LEU A 18 -13.36 -1.43 -23.30
CA LEU A 18 -12.69 -0.52 -22.37
C LEU A 18 -13.50 0.76 -22.17
N LEU A 19 -13.97 1.40 -23.24
CA LEU A 19 -14.78 2.61 -23.19
C LEU A 19 -16.11 2.36 -22.48
N LYS A 20 -16.79 1.23 -22.71
CA LYS A 20 -17.97 0.84 -21.92
C LYS A 20 -17.71 0.83 -20.41
N ASN A 21 -16.49 0.51 -20.01
CA ASN A 21 -16.13 0.43 -18.60
C ASN A 21 -15.69 1.76 -17.98
N ILE A 22 -15.30 2.75 -18.79
CA ILE A 22 -14.92 4.10 -18.36
C ILE A 22 -16.11 5.07 -18.51
N LEU A 23 -16.85 4.97 -19.62
CA LEU A 23 -17.90 5.89 -20.07
C LEU A 23 -19.31 5.42 -19.71
N HIS A 24 -19.47 4.75 -18.57
CA HIS A 24 -20.78 4.43 -18.03
C HIS A 24 -20.93 5.02 -16.64
N ARG A 25 -22.14 5.49 -16.33
CA ARG A 25 -22.47 6.04 -15.02
C ARG A 25 -22.27 4.99 -13.94
N LEU A 26 -21.49 5.34 -12.92
CA LEU A 26 -21.37 4.60 -11.68
C LEU A 26 -22.54 5.03 -10.79
N THR A 27 -23.53 4.16 -10.62
CA THR A 27 -24.61 4.41 -9.66
C THR A 27 -24.12 4.08 -8.25
N PRO A 28 -24.02 5.05 -7.33
CA PRO A 28 -23.56 4.79 -5.97
C PRO A 28 -24.46 3.78 -5.27
N GLY A 29 -23.88 2.71 -4.73
CA GLY A 29 -24.61 1.74 -3.90
C GLY A 29 -25.45 0.71 -4.66
N THR A 30 -25.44 0.68 -6.00
CA THR A 30 -26.12 -0.37 -6.77
C THR A 30 -25.18 -1.02 -7.79
N ASP A 31 -25.13 -2.36 -7.77
CA ASP A 31 -24.21 -3.14 -8.60
C ASP A 31 -24.77 -3.46 -10.01
N LYS A 32 -25.90 -2.86 -10.41
CA LYS A 32 -26.77 -3.44 -11.46
C LYS A 32 -27.22 -2.52 -12.60
N SER A 33 -27.17 -1.20 -12.48
CA SER A 33 -27.55 -0.31 -13.59
C SER A 33 -26.41 0.62 -13.94
N ARG A 34 -25.99 0.56 -15.20
CA ARG A 34 -24.98 1.45 -15.77
C ARG A 34 -25.52 1.95 -17.08
N ASP A 35 -25.82 3.23 -17.13
CA ASP A 35 -26.25 3.87 -18.36
C ASP A 35 -25.04 4.51 -19.04
N PRO A 36 -24.92 4.39 -20.38
CA PRO A 36 -23.86 5.05 -21.11
C PRO A 36 -24.01 6.58 -21.00
N PHE A 37 -22.91 7.31 -21.05
CA PHE A 37 -22.98 8.76 -21.25
C PHE A 37 -23.54 9.04 -22.65
N PRO A 38 -24.42 10.04 -22.81
CA PRO A 38 -24.95 10.41 -24.11
C PRO A 38 -23.80 10.90 -24.97
N CYS A 39 -23.45 10.11 -25.97
CA CYS A 39 -22.49 10.46 -27.02
C CYS A 39 -23.19 10.71 -28.36
N SER A 40 -24.54 10.83 -28.33
CA SER A 40 -25.38 11.03 -29.50
C SER A 40 -24.99 12.33 -30.19
N ASP A 41 -24.60 12.20 -31.46
CA ASP A 41 -24.31 13.27 -32.41
C ASP A 41 -22.99 14.03 -32.19
N LEU A 42 -21.91 13.31 -31.89
CA LEU A 42 -20.57 13.78 -32.24
C LEU A 42 -20.45 13.85 -33.77
N ASP A 43 -20.99 14.92 -34.38
CA ASP A 43 -20.80 15.25 -35.79
C ASP A 43 -19.29 15.42 -36.05
N TYR A 44 -18.67 14.35 -36.56
CA TYR A 44 -17.25 14.33 -36.88
C TYR A 44 -17.04 13.98 -38.33
N PRO A 45 -16.33 14.86 -39.04
CA PRO A 45 -15.05 14.40 -39.54
C PRO A 45 -13.93 15.25 -38.95
N LEU A 46 -12.97 14.59 -38.28
CA LEU A 46 -11.62 15.14 -38.16
C LEU A 46 -11.12 15.25 -39.61
N GLY A 47 -11.36 16.39 -40.25
CA GLY A 47 -10.99 16.60 -41.65
C GLY A 47 -9.56 16.12 -41.89
N SER A 48 -9.31 15.56 -43.08
CA SER A 48 -8.17 14.75 -43.56
C SER A 48 -6.73 15.25 -43.30
N ARG A 49 -6.52 16.32 -42.53
CA ARG A 49 -5.20 16.78 -42.10
C ARG A 49 -4.63 15.81 -41.04
N PRO A 50 -3.57 15.05 -41.38
CA PRO A 50 -2.93 14.13 -40.45
C PRO A 50 -2.13 14.89 -39.39
N GLY A 51 -2.06 14.35 -38.18
CA GLY A 51 -1.08 14.74 -37.17
C GLY A 51 -1.67 15.15 -35.84
N LEU A 52 -0.93 14.83 -34.77
CA LEU A 52 -1.31 15.03 -33.37
C LEU A 52 -1.66 16.49 -33.05
N ARG A 53 -0.94 17.46 -33.63
CA ARG A 53 -1.21 18.89 -33.42
C ARG A 53 -2.62 19.27 -33.88
N SER A 54 -3.01 18.81 -35.06
CA SER A 54 -4.34 19.07 -35.62
C SER A 54 -5.46 18.35 -34.86
N PHE A 55 -5.15 17.24 -34.19
CA PHE A 55 -6.06 16.55 -33.28
C PHE A 55 -6.26 17.36 -31.98
N VAL A 56 -5.17 17.82 -31.36
CA VAL A 56 -5.20 18.61 -30.12
C VAL A 56 -5.90 19.95 -30.31
N ASP A 57 -5.51 20.73 -31.34
CA ASP A 57 -6.09 22.04 -31.60
C ASP A 57 -7.62 21.92 -31.79
N ARG A 58 -8.08 20.91 -32.54
CA ARG A 58 -9.52 20.67 -32.74
C ARG A 58 -10.27 20.21 -31.50
N ILE A 59 -9.67 19.35 -30.68
CA ILE A 59 -10.25 18.97 -29.38
C ILE A 59 -10.45 20.21 -28.50
N GLN A 60 -9.41 21.05 -28.44
CA GLN A 60 -9.40 22.24 -27.60
C GLN A 60 -10.38 23.31 -28.07
N GLU A 61 -10.54 23.48 -29.39
CA GLU A 61 -11.37 24.53 -30.00
C GLU A 61 -12.85 24.14 -30.16
N THR A 62 -13.13 22.87 -30.49
CA THR A 62 -14.48 22.46 -30.96
C THR A 62 -15.23 21.60 -29.95
N LEU A 63 -14.52 20.85 -29.12
CA LEU A 63 -15.02 19.60 -28.58
C LEU A 63 -15.07 19.56 -27.05
N CYS A 64 -14.02 20.10 -26.43
CA CYS A 64 -13.81 20.06 -24.98
C CYS A 64 -13.44 21.45 -24.43
N PRO A 65 -14.29 22.48 -24.60
CA PRO A 65 -13.96 23.86 -24.19
C PRO A 65 -13.70 23.98 -22.67
N ASN A 66 -14.25 23.06 -21.87
CA ASN A 66 -14.11 23.03 -20.41
C ASN A 66 -12.82 22.34 -19.93
N LEU A 67 -12.05 21.74 -20.84
CA LEU A 67 -10.74 21.17 -20.55
C LEU A 67 -9.65 22.12 -21.06
N ALA A 68 -8.56 22.20 -20.31
CA ALA A 68 -7.32 22.86 -20.70
C ALA A 68 -6.30 21.76 -21.01
N LEU A 69 -5.91 21.66 -22.28
CA LEU A 69 -4.84 20.81 -22.74
C LEU A 69 -3.58 21.68 -22.82
N ASP A 70 -2.71 21.58 -21.81
CA ASP A 70 -1.42 22.26 -21.83
C ASP A 70 -0.43 21.45 -22.67
N PHE A 71 -0.60 21.55 -24.00
CA PHE A 71 0.21 20.80 -24.95
C PHE A 71 1.49 21.57 -25.27
N PRO A 72 2.68 20.96 -25.14
CA PRO A 72 3.94 21.65 -25.40
C PRO A 72 4.02 22.18 -26.85
N ALA A 73 4.41 23.45 -26.99
CA ALA A 73 4.24 24.22 -28.22
C ALA A 73 5.11 23.78 -29.42
N MET A 74 6.16 22.96 -29.24
CA MET A 74 7.06 22.58 -30.34
C MET A 74 7.52 21.11 -30.32
N ALA A 75 7.08 20.39 -31.36
CA ALA A 75 7.81 19.53 -32.29
C ALA A 75 9.15 18.85 -31.90
N LEU A 76 9.21 17.54 -32.21
CA LEU A 76 10.40 16.77 -32.64
C LEU A 76 11.48 16.46 -31.58
N SER A 77 11.13 16.42 -30.29
CA SER A 77 11.97 15.76 -29.29
C SER A 77 12.00 14.24 -29.51
N LYS A 78 13.17 13.59 -29.34
CA LYS A 78 13.27 12.12 -29.20
C LYS A 78 12.89 11.65 -27.79
N GLU A 79 12.74 12.58 -26.86
CA GLU A 79 12.38 12.31 -25.47
C GLU A 79 10.85 12.33 -25.29
N PRO A 80 10.32 11.59 -24.30
CA PRO A 80 8.90 11.57 -24.00
C PRO A 80 8.34 12.96 -23.64
N ASP A 81 7.26 13.39 -24.29
CA ASP A 81 6.53 14.60 -23.91
C ASP A 81 5.42 14.23 -22.91
N VAL A 82 5.55 14.71 -21.67
CA VAL A 82 4.56 14.53 -20.60
C VAL A 82 3.71 15.79 -20.48
N PHE A 83 2.39 15.62 -20.47
CA PHE A 83 1.46 16.72 -20.18
C PHE A 83 0.18 16.21 -19.52
N PHE A 84 -0.56 17.13 -18.90
CA PHE A 84 -1.82 16.84 -18.23
C PHE A 84 -2.97 17.56 -18.91
N VAL A 85 -4.14 16.95 -18.87
CA VAL A 85 -5.40 17.61 -19.19
C VAL A 85 -6.01 18.05 -17.88
N ALA A 86 -6.22 19.34 -17.73
CA ALA A 86 -6.86 19.93 -16.56
C ALA A 86 -8.30 20.36 -16.87
N ARG A 87 -9.18 20.35 -15.88
CA ARG A 87 -10.47 21.01 -16.00
C ARG A 87 -10.27 22.51 -15.75
N LYS A 88 -10.83 23.35 -16.62
CA LYS A 88 -10.81 24.80 -16.38
C LYS A 88 -11.61 25.09 -15.10
N PRO A 89 -11.14 25.98 -14.21
CA PRO A 89 -11.83 26.24 -12.95
C PRO A 89 -13.26 26.74 -13.23
N ALA A 90 -14.25 25.98 -12.77
CA ALA A 90 -15.63 26.45 -12.66
C ALA A 90 -15.84 26.99 -11.24
N SER A 91 -16.52 28.12 -11.09
CA SER A 91 -16.59 28.87 -9.83
C SER A 91 -17.09 28.07 -8.62
N ARG A 92 -16.36 28.23 -7.52
CA ARG A 92 -16.75 28.17 -6.08
C ARG A 92 -17.29 26.88 -5.44
N ASP A 93 -17.72 25.86 -6.16
CA ASP A 93 -18.32 24.64 -5.55
C ASP A 93 -17.62 23.33 -5.95
N ASP A 94 -16.29 23.30 -5.99
CA ASP A 94 -15.53 22.04 -6.11
C ASP A 94 -15.35 21.41 -4.70
N PRO A 95 -16.02 20.28 -4.39
CA PRO A 95 -15.91 19.64 -3.07
C PRO A 95 -14.50 19.15 -2.74
N LEU A 96 -13.58 19.12 -3.72
CA LEU A 96 -12.23 18.61 -3.60
C LEU A 96 -11.16 19.70 -3.63
N ASN A 97 -11.53 20.94 -4.01
CA ASN A 97 -10.65 22.11 -4.11
C ASN A 97 -9.32 21.78 -4.85
N LEU A 98 -9.42 21.24 -6.07
CA LEU A 98 -8.27 20.77 -6.84
C LEU A 98 -7.38 21.98 -7.20
N THR A 99 -6.21 22.11 -6.59
CA THR A 99 -5.36 23.31 -6.72
C THR A 99 -4.78 23.53 -8.12
N ASP A 100 -4.69 22.50 -8.97
CA ASP A 100 -4.23 22.60 -10.36
C ASP A 100 -5.19 21.99 -11.40
N GLY A 101 -6.29 21.39 -10.95
CA GLY A 101 -7.36 20.85 -11.81
C GLY A 101 -6.96 19.68 -12.72
N ARG A 102 -5.80 19.03 -12.54
CA ARG A 102 -5.37 17.90 -13.40
C ARG A 102 -6.29 16.69 -13.28
N GLU A 103 -6.68 16.14 -14.42
CA GLU A 103 -7.73 15.11 -14.51
C GLU A 103 -7.29 13.84 -15.24
N LEU A 104 -6.47 14.00 -16.28
CA LEU A 104 -5.92 12.94 -17.11
C LEU A 104 -4.44 13.24 -17.39
N ALA A 105 -3.65 12.20 -17.60
CA ALA A 105 -2.26 12.34 -18.00
C ALA A 105 -2.03 11.75 -19.39
N PHE A 106 -1.27 12.48 -20.20
CA PHE A 106 -0.89 12.07 -21.55
C PHE A 106 0.63 11.93 -21.61
N LEU A 107 1.06 10.90 -22.31
CA LEU A 107 2.46 10.65 -22.61
C LEU A 107 2.60 10.47 -24.11
N ARG A 108 3.41 11.30 -24.77
CA ARG A 108 3.75 11.10 -26.17
C ARG A 108 5.13 10.47 -26.29
N VAL A 109 5.22 9.43 -27.11
CA VAL A 109 6.47 8.74 -27.43
C VAL A 109 6.61 8.48 -28.93
N SER A 110 7.82 8.22 -29.40
CA SER A 110 8.07 7.73 -30.76
C SER A 110 7.51 6.31 -30.96
N ARG A 111 7.33 5.89 -32.22
CA ARG A 111 6.70 4.60 -32.54
C ARG A 111 7.45 3.38 -31.99
N ASP A 112 8.77 3.45 -31.92
CA ASP A 112 9.66 2.42 -31.37
C ASP A 112 9.60 2.31 -29.84
N LYS A 113 8.99 3.30 -29.18
CA LYS A 113 8.83 3.36 -27.72
C LYS A 113 7.45 2.87 -27.23
N ASP A 114 6.56 2.40 -28.11
CA ASP A 114 5.35 1.68 -27.67
C ASP A 114 5.77 0.46 -26.83
N PRO A 115 5.39 0.37 -25.55
CA PRO A 115 5.85 -0.71 -24.68
C PRO A 115 5.11 -2.03 -24.93
N PHE A 116 4.03 -2.04 -25.74
CA PHE A 116 3.15 -3.20 -25.86
C PHE A 116 3.25 -3.89 -27.22
N VAL A 117 3.01 -5.21 -27.22
CA VAL A 117 2.87 -5.99 -28.45
C VAL A 117 1.68 -5.47 -29.26
N ASN A 118 1.93 -5.18 -30.54
CA ASN A 118 0.90 -4.75 -31.49
C ASN A 118 0.18 -5.97 -32.07
N ASN A 119 -1.15 -5.94 -32.12
CA ASN A 119 -1.99 -7.03 -32.63
C ASN A 119 -1.68 -8.39 -31.98
N ALA A 120 -1.42 -8.37 -30.67
CA ALA A 120 -1.11 -9.58 -29.92
C ALA A 120 -2.29 -10.58 -30.01
N PRO A 121 -2.08 -11.81 -30.49
CA PRO A 121 -3.17 -12.78 -30.59
C PRO A 121 -3.60 -13.20 -29.18
N PRO A 122 -4.88 -13.56 -28.98
CA PRO A 122 -5.32 -14.10 -27.70
C PRO A 122 -4.47 -15.30 -27.30
N SER A 123 -3.94 -15.29 -26.08
CA SER A 123 -3.09 -16.36 -25.54
C SER A 123 -3.21 -16.38 -24.03
N GLN A 124 -3.37 -17.57 -23.45
CA GLN A 124 -3.36 -17.76 -22.00
C GLN A 124 -2.05 -18.39 -21.49
N SER A 125 -1.02 -18.41 -22.34
CA SER A 125 0.30 -18.92 -21.96
C SER A 125 0.91 -18.06 -20.85
N ARG A 126 1.61 -18.69 -19.91
CA ARG A 126 2.40 -18.00 -18.88
C ARG A 126 3.64 -17.32 -19.45
N ASP A 127 4.09 -17.76 -20.62
CA ASP A 127 5.26 -17.24 -21.32
C ASP A 127 4.90 -16.07 -22.26
N ALA A 128 3.61 -15.86 -22.52
CA ALA A 128 3.12 -14.73 -23.28
C ALA A 128 2.99 -13.49 -22.38
N SER A 129 3.47 -12.35 -22.86
CA SER A 129 3.42 -11.06 -22.17
C SER A 129 3.02 -9.96 -23.15
N LEU A 130 2.04 -9.14 -22.76
CA LEU A 130 1.68 -7.95 -23.52
C LEU A 130 2.81 -6.92 -23.53
N LEU A 131 3.55 -6.82 -22.43
CA LEU A 131 4.71 -5.92 -22.31
C LEU A 131 5.90 -6.52 -23.07
N LEU A 132 6.51 -5.70 -23.94
CA LEU A 132 7.71 -6.07 -24.67
C LEU A 132 8.90 -6.26 -23.71
N PRO A 133 9.75 -7.29 -23.92
CA PRO A 133 10.94 -7.53 -23.11
C PRO A 133 12.09 -6.59 -23.52
N ALA A 134 11.82 -5.29 -23.59
CA ALA A 134 12.78 -4.28 -24.02
C ALA A 134 12.92 -3.20 -22.94
N GLN A 135 14.15 -2.69 -22.77
CA GLN A 135 14.45 -1.68 -21.75
C GLN A 135 13.59 -0.41 -21.92
N HIS A 136 13.40 0.03 -23.16
CA HIS A 136 12.57 1.20 -23.46
C HIS A 136 11.08 1.00 -23.09
N ALA A 137 10.59 -0.25 -23.09
CA ALA A 137 9.22 -0.55 -22.73
C ALA A 137 9.02 -0.37 -21.22
N ILE A 138 10.02 -0.76 -20.43
CA ILE A 138 10.06 -0.58 -18.99
C ILE A 138 10.16 0.90 -18.62
N GLU A 139 10.99 1.66 -19.33
CA GLU A 139 11.11 3.11 -19.16
C GLU A 139 9.78 3.83 -19.42
N THR A 140 9.15 3.57 -20.57
CA THR A 140 7.87 4.19 -20.96
C THR A 140 6.77 3.87 -19.96
N LEU A 141 6.69 2.60 -19.54
CA LEU A 141 5.71 2.17 -18.55
C LEU A 141 5.96 2.81 -17.18
N SER A 142 7.23 3.01 -16.79
CA SER A 142 7.57 3.70 -15.54
C SER A 142 7.14 5.16 -15.56
N VAL A 143 7.27 5.85 -16.69
CA VAL A 143 6.76 7.23 -16.85
C VAL A 143 5.23 7.27 -16.71
N LEU A 144 4.51 6.39 -17.41
CA LEU A 144 3.04 6.30 -17.30
C LEU A 144 2.59 6.01 -15.87
N ALA A 145 3.30 5.12 -15.18
CA ALA A 145 2.97 4.73 -13.82
C ALA A 145 3.23 5.88 -12.83
N ASN A 146 4.30 6.67 -13.03
CA ASN A 146 4.55 7.88 -12.25
C ASN A 146 3.46 8.95 -12.46
N GLN A 147 2.99 9.12 -13.70
CA GLN A 147 1.86 10.02 -13.98
C GLN A 147 0.56 9.55 -13.31
N ALA A 148 0.31 8.23 -13.33
CA ALA A 148 -0.82 7.65 -12.61
C ALA A 148 -0.71 7.87 -11.09
N ALA A 149 0.50 7.71 -10.53
CA ALA A 149 0.78 8.03 -9.13
C ALA A 149 0.47 9.49 -8.83
N GLU A 150 0.99 10.43 -9.62
CA GLU A 150 0.76 11.87 -9.43
C GLU A 150 -0.73 12.24 -9.44
N LEU A 151 -1.54 11.59 -10.30
CA LEU A 151 -3.00 11.77 -10.29
C LEU A 151 -3.66 11.21 -9.01
N TRP A 152 -3.13 10.14 -8.42
CA TRP A 152 -3.63 9.58 -7.16
C TRP A 152 -3.21 10.38 -5.93
N GLU A 153 -1.96 10.85 -5.90
CA GLU A 153 -1.37 11.57 -4.76
C GLU A 153 -2.15 12.84 -4.44
N ASN A 154 -2.64 13.48 -5.48
CA ASN A 154 -3.35 14.74 -5.37
C ASN A 154 -4.85 14.56 -5.07
N TYR A 155 -5.49 13.46 -5.49
CA TYR A 155 -6.93 13.48 -5.77
C TYR A 155 -7.79 12.29 -5.32
N ASP A 156 -7.30 11.44 -4.40
CA ASP A 156 -8.10 10.39 -3.74
C ASP A 156 -9.02 9.62 -4.72
N ARG A 157 -8.42 8.88 -5.66
CA ARG A 157 -9.17 8.21 -6.74
C ARG A 157 -9.22 6.68 -6.60
N LEU A 158 -10.34 6.09 -7.01
CA LEU A 158 -10.57 4.65 -7.16
C LEU A 158 -9.89 4.09 -8.40
N PHE A 159 -9.79 4.89 -9.47
CA PHE A 159 -9.06 4.57 -10.69
C PHE A 159 -8.55 5.85 -11.35
N VAL A 160 -7.52 5.73 -12.18
CA VAL A 160 -7.02 6.83 -13.02
C VAL A 160 -6.88 6.37 -14.46
N VAL A 161 -6.92 7.33 -15.39
CA VAL A 161 -6.76 7.06 -16.82
C VAL A 161 -5.56 7.83 -17.34
N THR A 162 -4.69 7.14 -18.06
CA THR A 162 -3.61 7.75 -18.82
C THR A 162 -3.73 7.40 -20.29
N VAL A 163 -3.25 8.28 -21.17
CA VAL A 163 -3.29 8.09 -22.62
C VAL A 163 -1.87 8.11 -23.17
N LEU A 164 -1.46 7.01 -23.78
CA LEU A 164 -0.18 6.91 -24.48
C LEU A 164 -0.39 7.27 -25.94
N LEU A 165 0.17 8.40 -26.38
CA LEU A 165 0.23 8.82 -27.78
C LEU A 165 1.49 8.25 -28.44
N ILE A 166 1.33 7.58 -29.57
CA ILE A 166 2.38 6.82 -30.25
C ILE A 166 2.62 7.43 -31.64
N GLY A 167 3.73 8.17 -31.77
CA GLY A 167 3.97 9.01 -32.93
C GLY A 167 2.86 10.07 -33.08
N ASP A 168 2.38 10.25 -34.31
CA ASP A 168 1.41 11.31 -34.63
C ASP A 168 0.01 10.81 -35.00
N ASN A 169 -0.21 9.49 -35.00
CA ASN A 169 -1.42 8.90 -35.57
C ASN A 169 -1.99 7.71 -34.78
N ALA A 170 -1.41 7.34 -33.64
CA ALA A 170 -1.90 6.23 -32.83
C ALA A 170 -1.91 6.55 -31.34
N ALA A 171 -2.76 5.84 -30.60
CA ALA A 171 -2.84 5.97 -29.15
C ALA A 171 -3.19 4.64 -28.47
N ARG A 172 -3.03 4.59 -27.15
CA ARG A 172 -3.60 3.56 -26.26
C ARG A 172 -4.18 4.25 -25.03
N ILE A 173 -5.33 3.76 -24.57
CA ILE A 173 -5.94 4.19 -23.31
C ILE A 173 -5.55 3.16 -22.25
N LEU A 174 -5.05 3.64 -21.11
CA LEU A 174 -4.69 2.83 -19.96
C LEU A 174 -5.58 3.22 -18.78
N ARG A 175 -6.29 2.24 -18.22
CA ARG A 175 -7.04 2.39 -16.97
C ARG A 175 -6.27 1.72 -15.85
N TRP A 176 -5.90 2.49 -14.85
CA TRP A 176 -5.19 2.03 -13.67
C TRP A 176 -6.15 1.94 -12.48
N ASP A 177 -6.10 0.84 -11.75
CA ASP A 177 -6.67 0.73 -10.41
C ASP A 177 -5.69 0.00 -9.49
N ARG A 178 -6.08 -0.20 -8.24
CA ARG A 178 -5.20 -0.83 -7.24
C ARG A 178 -4.91 -2.32 -7.51
N ALA A 179 -5.59 -2.96 -8.46
CA ALA A 179 -5.30 -4.33 -8.86
C ALA A 179 -4.31 -4.42 -10.04
N GLY A 180 -4.22 -3.38 -10.87
CA GLY A 180 -3.29 -3.34 -12.00
C GLY A 180 -3.65 -2.29 -13.05
N VAL A 181 -3.18 -2.52 -14.27
CA VAL A 181 -3.45 -1.67 -15.42
C VAL A 181 -4.11 -2.46 -16.55
N THR A 182 -5.18 -1.92 -17.09
CA THR A 182 -5.87 -2.44 -18.28
C THR A 182 -5.52 -1.56 -19.48
N VAL A 183 -5.05 -2.17 -20.55
CA VAL A 183 -4.50 -1.49 -21.73
C VAL A 183 -5.39 -1.81 -22.94
N SER A 184 -5.80 -0.78 -23.69
CA SER A 184 -6.54 -0.96 -24.93
C SER A 184 -5.68 -1.59 -26.03
N GLU A 185 -6.34 -2.15 -27.04
CA GLU A 185 -5.75 -2.27 -28.37
C GLU A 185 -5.30 -0.90 -28.91
N ARG A 186 -4.51 -0.91 -29.98
CA ARG A 186 -3.94 0.30 -30.56
C ARG A 186 -5.03 1.06 -31.33
N ILE A 187 -5.25 2.31 -30.94
CA ILE A 187 -6.23 3.22 -31.55
C ILE A 187 -5.58 3.98 -32.70
N ALA A 188 -6.28 4.12 -33.83
CA ALA A 188 -5.90 5.04 -34.90
C ALA A 188 -6.54 6.41 -34.67
N LEU A 189 -5.73 7.45 -34.46
CA LEU A 189 -6.23 8.82 -34.18
C LEU A 189 -6.86 9.50 -35.41
N THR A 190 -6.63 8.97 -36.60
CA THR A 190 -7.21 9.49 -37.85
C THR A 190 -8.51 8.78 -38.24
N ALA A 191 -9.02 7.86 -37.43
CA ALA A 191 -10.30 7.21 -37.65
C ALA A 191 -11.46 8.22 -37.46
N ALA A 192 -12.58 7.98 -38.15
CA ALA A 192 -13.75 8.84 -38.07
C ALA A 192 -14.42 8.73 -36.69
N ASP A 193 -14.48 7.52 -36.16
CA ASP A 193 -14.71 7.19 -34.76
C ASP A 193 -13.38 7.29 -34.02
N ASN A 194 -13.17 8.38 -33.26
CA ASN A 194 -11.95 8.57 -32.48
C ASN A 194 -12.21 8.30 -30.97
N PRO A 195 -11.81 7.14 -30.44
CA PRO A 195 -12.01 6.75 -29.04
C PRO A 195 -11.42 7.71 -28.01
N VAL A 196 -10.32 8.39 -28.36
CA VAL A 196 -9.69 9.36 -27.46
C VAL A 196 -10.50 10.66 -27.43
N ALA A 197 -11.04 11.09 -28.57
CA ALA A 197 -11.96 12.23 -28.62
C ALA A 197 -13.26 11.93 -27.87
N GLU A 198 -13.84 10.74 -28.06
CA GLU A 198 -15.01 10.27 -27.32
C GLU A 198 -14.76 10.28 -25.81
N LEU A 199 -13.64 9.70 -25.37
CA LEU A 199 -13.22 9.72 -23.96
C LEU A 199 -13.19 11.14 -23.41
N LEU A 200 -12.52 12.08 -24.09
CA LEU A 200 -12.38 13.47 -23.64
C LEU A 200 -13.71 14.21 -23.61
N THR A 201 -14.55 14.04 -24.63
CA THR A 201 -15.89 14.66 -24.67
C THR A 201 -16.75 14.17 -23.53
N CYS A 202 -16.78 12.87 -23.25
CA CYS A 202 -17.54 12.35 -22.12
C CYS A 202 -16.91 12.80 -20.79
N TRP A 203 -15.58 12.79 -20.67
CA TRP A 203 -14.87 13.14 -19.43
C TRP A 203 -15.20 14.55 -18.91
N GLN A 204 -15.48 15.51 -19.81
CA GLN A 204 -15.83 16.88 -19.39
C GLN A 204 -17.21 16.96 -18.70
N ILE A 205 -18.15 16.08 -19.07
CA ILE A 205 -19.53 16.07 -18.56
C ILE A 205 -19.76 15.03 -17.46
N MET A 206 -18.85 14.07 -17.31
CA MET A 206 -18.89 13.07 -16.24
C MET A 206 -18.84 13.73 -14.86
N ALA A 207 -19.61 13.20 -13.91
CA ALA A 207 -19.55 13.62 -12.52
C ALA A 207 -18.21 13.18 -11.89
N PRO A 208 -17.76 13.81 -10.78
CA PRO A 208 -16.52 13.40 -10.11
C PRO A 208 -16.47 11.90 -9.76
N ALA A 209 -17.56 11.33 -9.22
CA ALA A 209 -17.62 9.89 -8.91
C ALA A 209 -17.33 9.01 -10.13
N ASP A 210 -17.92 9.35 -11.30
CA ASP A 210 -17.74 8.61 -12.56
C ASP A 210 -16.32 8.71 -13.10
N ARG A 211 -15.59 9.78 -12.74
CA ARG A 211 -14.17 10.00 -13.09
C ARG A 211 -13.21 9.33 -12.10
N GLY A 212 -13.76 8.59 -11.14
CA GLY A 212 -13.02 7.81 -10.17
C GLY A 212 -12.75 8.52 -8.85
N TYR A 213 -13.30 9.70 -8.58
CA TYR A 213 -13.08 10.38 -7.29
C TYR A 213 -13.79 9.66 -6.13
N ASP A 214 -13.10 9.55 -5.00
CA ASP A 214 -13.68 9.06 -3.76
C ASP A 214 -14.56 10.14 -3.11
N MET A 215 -15.88 10.04 -3.34
CA MET A 215 -16.86 10.97 -2.81
C MET A 215 -17.18 10.78 -1.31
N THR A 216 -16.54 9.81 -0.65
CA THR A 216 -16.68 9.60 0.81
C THR A 216 -15.72 10.46 1.63
N LEU A 217 -14.86 11.23 0.95
CA LEU A 217 -13.92 12.18 1.53
C LEU A 217 -14.40 13.61 1.26
N SER A 218 -14.20 14.49 2.24
CA SER A 218 -14.59 15.89 2.16
C SER A 218 -13.66 16.77 2.98
N LEU A 219 -13.77 18.09 2.86
CA LEU A 219 -13.12 19.01 3.79
C LEU A 219 -13.94 19.12 5.08
N PRO A 220 -13.29 19.20 6.25
CA PRO A 220 -13.99 19.53 7.49
C PRO A 220 -14.50 20.98 7.45
N SER A 221 -15.60 21.23 8.16
CA SER A 221 -16.00 22.60 8.51
C SER A 221 -14.96 23.26 9.43
N GLU A 222 -14.97 24.59 9.53
CA GLU A 222 -14.06 25.33 10.41
C GLU A 222 -14.16 24.86 11.87
N THR A 223 -15.38 24.58 12.35
CA THR A 223 -15.61 24.12 13.72
C THR A 223 -15.07 22.71 13.96
N GLU A 224 -15.28 21.78 13.03
CA GLU A 224 -14.71 20.43 13.09
C GLU A 224 -13.18 20.48 13.03
N ALA A 225 -12.61 21.33 12.17
CA ALA A 225 -11.18 21.52 12.04
C ALA A 225 -10.55 22.06 13.32
N THR A 226 -11.12 23.11 13.94
CA THR A 226 -10.64 23.65 15.22
C THR A 226 -10.66 22.59 16.32
N GLN A 227 -11.75 21.85 16.47
CA GLN A 227 -11.85 20.79 17.48
C GLN A 227 -10.79 19.70 17.29
N ALA A 228 -10.56 19.29 16.04
CA ALA A 228 -9.54 18.30 15.72
C ALA A 228 -8.12 18.82 16.02
N ARG A 229 -7.82 20.07 15.66
CA ARG A 229 -6.51 20.71 15.94
C ARG A 229 -6.23 20.76 17.44
N GLU A 230 -7.19 21.19 18.25
CA GLU A 230 -7.06 21.20 19.70
C GLU A 230 -6.83 19.81 20.28
N ALA A 231 -7.47 18.78 19.71
CA ALA A 231 -7.24 17.40 20.12
C ALA A 231 -5.84 16.92 19.73
N PHE A 232 -5.37 17.25 18.53
CA PHE A 232 -4.02 16.90 18.04
C PHE A 232 -2.92 17.57 18.86
N GLU A 233 -3.10 18.82 19.29
CA GLU A 233 -2.13 19.51 20.16
C GLU A 233 -1.96 18.82 21.52
N ARG A 234 -3.00 18.13 22.00
CA ARG A 234 -2.96 17.35 23.25
C ARG A 234 -2.42 15.93 23.06
N CYS A 235 -2.08 15.51 21.84
CA CYS A 235 -1.55 14.18 21.57
C CYS A 235 -0.15 14.01 22.16
N ALA A 236 0.00 13.12 23.15
CA ALA A 236 1.28 12.90 23.83
C ALA A 236 2.22 11.92 23.11
N THR A 237 1.70 11.08 22.21
CA THR A 237 2.45 9.99 21.57
C THR A 237 3.11 10.37 20.27
N VAL A 238 2.44 11.17 19.45
CA VAL A 238 2.90 11.57 18.11
C VAL A 238 2.70 13.07 17.95
N SER A 239 3.75 13.76 17.50
CA SER A 239 3.68 15.18 17.15
C SER A 239 3.00 15.35 15.81
N ILE A 240 1.94 16.17 15.77
CA ILE A 240 1.14 16.42 14.57
C ILE A 240 1.33 17.90 14.22
N SER A 241 1.75 18.17 12.98
CA SER A 241 1.96 19.56 12.55
C SER A 241 0.66 20.37 12.62
N PRO A 242 0.66 21.59 13.19
CA PRO A 242 -0.49 22.49 13.16
C PRO A 242 -0.95 22.88 11.74
N THR A 243 -0.10 22.68 10.74
CA THR A 243 -0.39 22.99 9.32
C THR A 243 -0.71 21.74 8.49
N VAL A 244 -0.71 20.54 9.09
CA VAL A 244 -1.02 19.31 8.34
C VAL A 244 -2.41 19.43 7.68
N PRO A 245 -2.59 19.06 6.40
CA PRO A 245 -3.91 19.08 5.78
C PRO A 245 -4.89 18.18 6.53
N LEU A 246 -6.17 18.57 6.56
CA LEU A 246 -7.23 17.83 7.22
C LEU A 246 -8.23 17.27 6.22
N ARG A 247 -8.70 16.05 6.48
CA ARG A 247 -9.77 15.40 5.71
C ARG A 247 -10.88 14.95 6.62
N ARG A 248 -12.12 15.22 6.23
CA ARG A 248 -13.34 14.70 6.86
C ARG A 248 -13.72 13.39 6.17
N ILE A 249 -13.84 12.32 6.96
CA ILE A 249 -14.02 10.95 6.49
C ILE A 249 -15.18 10.31 7.25
N VAL A 250 -16.09 9.67 6.52
CA VAL A 250 -17.15 8.85 7.13
C VAL A 250 -16.77 7.38 6.98
N VAL A 251 -16.77 6.66 8.11
CA VAL A 251 -16.51 5.22 8.17
C VAL A 251 -17.77 4.52 8.65
N ALA A 252 -18.38 3.71 7.79
CA ALA A 252 -19.53 2.90 8.14
C ALA A 252 -19.06 1.59 8.81
N ASP A 253 -19.62 1.28 9.98
CA ASP A 253 -19.41 0.00 10.63
C ASP A 253 -20.26 -1.07 9.94
N ARG A 254 -19.56 -2.06 9.38
CA ARG A 254 -20.17 -3.18 8.65
C ARG A 254 -19.78 -4.53 9.26
N ALA A 255 -19.68 -4.60 10.59
CA ALA A 255 -19.37 -5.84 11.31
C ALA A 255 -20.38 -6.97 11.02
N ASN A 256 -21.66 -6.63 10.84
CA ASN A 256 -22.75 -7.59 10.70
C ASN A 256 -23.87 -7.04 9.82
N ALA A 257 -24.18 -7.73 8.72
CA ALA A 257 -25.26 -7.36 7.80
C ALA A 257 -26.66 -7.35 8.44
N SER A 258 -26.82 -7.94 9.63
CA SER A 258 -28.09 -7.99 10.36
C SER A 258 -28.30 -6.86 11.37
N GLN A 259 -27.34 -5.95 11.54
CA GLN A 259 -27.47 -4.78 12.42
C GLN A 259 -27.57 -3.49 11.59
N PRO A 260 -28.29 -2.47 12.09
CA PRO A 260 -28.27 -1.15 11.45
C PRO A 260 -26.84 -0.63 11.43
N GLU A 261 -26.43 -0.11 10.27
CA GLU A 261 -25.09 0.47 10.09
C GLU A 261 -24.95 1.68 11.02
N SER A 262 -23.96 1.65 11.91
CA SER A 262 -23.49 2.85 12.60
C SER A 262 -22.37 3.48 11.78
N GLU A 263 -22.17 4.79 11.93
CA GLU A 263 -21.11 5.51 11.23
C GLU A 263 -20.26 6.31 12.21
N HIS A 264 -18.98 6.39 11.93
CA HIS A 264 -18.03 7.24 12.63
C HIS A 264 -17.57 8.34 11.68
N THR A 265 -17.74 9.60 12.08
CA THR A 265 -17.17 10.74 11.35
C THR A 265 -15.83 11.13 11.96
N LEU A 266 -14.80 11.15 11.14
CA LEU A 266 -13.42 11.42 11.53
C LEU A 266 -12.91 12.69 10.86
N ILE A 267 -12.11 13.46 11.59
CA ILE A 267 -11.22 14.47 11.01
C ILE A 267 -9.79 13.93 11.10
N ALA A 268 -9.23 13.52 9.96
CA ALA A 268 -7.90 12.92 9.88
C ALA A 268 -6.83 13.97 9.56
N ALA A 269 -5.68 13.87 10.24
CA ALA A 269 -4.44 14.57 9.90
C ALA A 269 -3.80 13.87 8.69
N ALA A 270 -4.16 14.30 7.49
CA ALA A 270 -3.91 13.58 6.24
C ALA A 270 -2.97 14.35 5.32
N PRO A 271 -1.64 14.17 5.42
CA PRO A 271 -0.71 14.70 4.42
C PRO A 271 -0.95 14.08 3.03
N PRO A 272 -0.44 14.73 1.95
CA PRO A 272 -0.52 14.20 0.59
C PRO A 272 -0.05 12.75 0.53
N ARG A 273 -0.73 11.92 -0.27
CA ARG A 273 -0.37 10.51 -0.38
C ARG A 273 1.01 10.41 -1.07
N LEU A 274 1.84 9.50 -0.58
CA LEU A 274 3.02 8.99 -1.29
C LEU A 274 2.81 7.48 -1.32
N GLY A 275 2.77 6.83 -2.50
CA GLY A 275 2.46 5.39 -2.45
C GLY A 275 2.44 4.58 -3.73
N GLU A 276 2.32 3.27 -3.50
CA GLU A 276 2.24 2.20 -4.49
C GLU A 276 1.14 2.46 -5.53
N ILE A 277 1.46 2.29 -6.81
CA ILE A 277 0.53 2.47 -7.93
C ILE A 277 -0.46 1.30 -7.99
N VAL A 278 0.01 0.09 -7.66
CA VAL A 278 -0.77 -1.15 -7.60
C VAL A 278 -0.47 -1.85 -6.29
N GLY A 279 -1.48 -2.47 -5.66
CA GLY A 279 -1.34 -3.15 -4.39
C GLY A 279 -2.32 -2.65 -3.34
N ARG A 280 -1.96 -2.82 -2.08
CA ARG A 280 -2.87 -2.52 -0.96
C ARG A 280 -2.98 -1.02 -0.68
N ALA A 281 -1.96 -0.23 -1.05
CA ALA A 281 -1.94 1.21 -0.82
C ALA A 281 -2.39 1.60 0.59
N THR A 282 -1.95 0.81 1.58
CA THR A 282 -2.32 0.95 2.98
C THR A 282 -1.76 2.25 3.53
N ILE A 283 -2.63 3.05 4.14
CA ILE A 283 -2.25 4.29 4.80
C ILE A 283 -2.91 4.41 6.16
N GLY A 284 -2.22 5.07 7.09
CA GLY A 284 -2.69 5.32 8.44
C GLY A 284 -2.56 6.79 8.81
N TYR A 285 -3.54 7.30 9.54
CA TYR A 285 -3.58 8.68 9.99
C TYR A 285 -4.01 8.74 11.45
N VAL A 286 -3.45 9.70 12.19
CA VAL A 286 -4.07 10.13 13.44
C VAL A 286 -5.34 10.91 13.09
N ALA A 287 -6.45 10.56 13.73
CA ALA A 287 -7.73 11.19 13.48
C ALA A 287 -8.44 11.55 14.79
N TYR A 288 -9.23 12.62 14.74
CA TYR A 288 -10.19 12.94 15.79
C TYR A 288 -11.56 12.37 15.41
N ASP A 289 -12.07 11.44 16.20
CA ASP A 289 -13.38 10.86 16.02
C ASP A 289 -14.43 11.76 16.66
N LEU A 290 -15.28 12.38 15.85
CA LEU A 290 -16.34 13.28 16.32
C LEU A 290 -17.44 12.52 17.08
N THR A 291 -17.60 11.23 16.80
CA THR A 291 -18.60 10.34 17.40
C THR A 291 -18.15 9.89 18.79
N ALA A 292 -16.92 9.38 18.87
CA ALA A 292 -16.32 8.92 20.13
C ALA A 292 -15.68 10.06 20.96
N ARG A 293 -15.57 11.27 20.39
CA ARG A 293 -14.97 12.47 20.99
C ARG A 293 -13.53 12.29 21.47
N LYS A 294 -12.75 11.50 20.75
CA LYS A 294 -11.36 11.18 21.13
C LYS A 294 -10.44 10.99 19.91
N LEU A 295 -9.13 11.01 20.17
CA LEU A 295 -8.15 10.61 19.18
C LEU A 295 -8.24 9.11 18.89
N ALA A 296 -8.00 8.76 17.63
CA ALA A 296 -8.06 7.42 17.09
C ALA A 296 -6.99 7.26 15.99
N TRP A 297 -6.64 6.02 15.70
CA TRP A 297 -5.85 5.68 14.52
C TRP A 297 -6.78 5.19 13.40
N PHE A 298 -6.79 5.91 12.29
CA PHE A 298 -7.57 5.58 11.12
C PHE A 298 -6.69 4.92 10.07
N LYS A 299 -7.05 3.71 9.63
CA LYS A 299 -6.39 2.95 8.57
C LYS A 299 -7.30 2.85 7.35
N ASP A 300 -6.77 3.18 6.19
CA ASP A 300 -7.42 3.16 4.87
C ASP A 300 -6.61 2.23 3.96
N SER A 301 -7.21 1.19 3.40
CA SER A 301 -6.47 0.21 2.58
C SER A 301 -7.33 -0.45 1.50
N TRP A 302 -6.67 -0.97 0.48
CA TRP A 302 -7.25 -1.84 -0.53
C TRP A 302 -6.93 -3.29 -0.16
N ARG A 303 -7.80 -3.91 0.65
CA ARG A 303 -7.59 -5.29 1.09
C ARG A 303 -7.83 -6.28 -0.06
N ASN A 304 -7.12 -7.41 -0.04
CA ASN A 304 -7.38 -8.50 -0.97
C ASN A 304 -8.84 -8.98 -0.83
N ASP A 305 -9.55 -9.09 -1.95
CA ASP A 305 -10.93 -9.60 -1.98
C ASP A 305 -10.96 -11.09 -2.34
N VAL A 306 -10.31 -11.91 -1.49
CA VAL A 306 -10.32 -13.37 -1.63
C VAL A 306 -10.62 -14.04 -0.30
N TYR A 307 -11.32 -15.17 -0.34
CA TYR A 307 -11.85 -15.89 0.83
C TYR A 307 -10.80 -16.29 1.88
N GLN A 308 -9.52 -16.27 1.52
CA GLN A 308 -8.41 -16.64 2.40
C GLN A 308 -8.07 -15.54 3.40
N PHE A 309 -8.39 -14.27 3.11
CA PHE A 309 -8.11 -13.14 3.99
C PHE A 309 -9.39 -12.68 4.69
N THR A 310 -9.33 -12.60 6.02
CA THR A 310 -10.41 -12.05 6.83
C THR A 310 -10.19 -10.54 6.94
N PRO A 311 -11.23 -9.69 6.74
CA PRO A 311 -11.06 -8.25 6.90
C PRO A 311 -10.52 -7.91 8.30
N GLU A 312 -9.56 -6.99 8.36
CA GLU A 312 -8.84 -6.66 9.58
C GLU A 312 -9.77 -6.24 10.73
N GLY A 313 -10.79 -5.43 10.44
CA GLY A 313 -11.80 -5.07 11.44
C GLY A 313 -12.59 -6.27 12.00
N THR A 314 -12.74 -7.35 11.23
CA THR A 314 -13.37 -8.60 11.73
C THR A 314 -12.40 -9.37 12.63
N THR A 315 -11.14 -9.51 12.21
CA THR A 315 -10.09 -10.14 13.02
C THR A 315 -9.88 -9.40 14.34
N GLY A 316 -9.77 -8.06 14.30
CA GLY A 316 -9.60 -7.24 15.49
C GLY A 316 -10.77 -7.36 16.48
N ARG A 317 -12.03 -7.38 15.99
CA ARG A 317 -13.20 -7.61 16.84
C ARG A 317 -13.19 -8.99 17.49
N LEU A 318 -12.76 -10.03 16.77
CA LEU A 318 -12.58 -11.36 17.35
C LEU A 318 -11.55 -11.34 18.48
N LEU A 319 -10.39 -10.70 18.27
CA LEU A 319 -9.36 -10.57 19.30
C LEU A 319 -9.86 -9.80 20.53
N ASN A 320 -10.56 -8.67 20.33
CA ASN A 320 -11.16 -7.91 21.42
C ASN A 320 -12.21 -8.73 22.19
N ALA A 321 -13.07 -9.48 21.50
CA ALA A 321 -14.08 -10.35 22.11
C ALA A 321 -13.46 -11.53 22.89
N LYS A 322 -12.29 -12.00 22.47
CA LYS A 322 -11.51 -13.03 23.18
C LYS A 322 -10.64 -12.48 24.31
N GLY A 323 -10.68 -11.17 24.55
CA GLY A 323 -9.91 -10.53 25.62
C GLY A 323 -8.40 -10.62 25.40
N VAL A 324 -7.94 -10.64 24.14
CA VAL A 324 -6.51 -10.61 23.82
C VAL A 324 -5.94 -9.25 24.29
N PRO A 325 -4.88 -9.22 25.12
CA PRO A 325 -4.26 -7.98 25.57
C PRO A 325 -3.33 -7.42 24.49
N HIS A 326 -2.88 -6.17 24.65
CA HIS A 326 -1.87 -5.55 23.78
C HIS A 326 -2.23 -5.53 22.29
N VAL A 327 -3.54 -5.52 21.97
CA VAL A 327 -4.08 -5.27 20.63
C VAL A 327 -5.02 -4.07 20.71
N PRO A 328 -5.09 -3.23 19.66
CA PRO A 328 -6.00 -2.09 19.65
C PRO A 328 -7.46 -2.55 19.67
N ARG A 329 -8.34 -1.76 20.26
CA ARG A 329 -9.78 -2.01 20.12
C ARG A 329 -10.27 -1.40 18.81
N VAL A 330 -11.06 -2.17 18.07
CA VAL A 330 -11.74 -1.70 16.86
C VAL A 330 -12.95 -0.86 17.27
N LEU A 331 -12.97 0.41 16.90
CA LEU A 331 -14.11 1.31 17.10
C LEU A 331 -15.14 1.15 15.99
N CYS A 332 -14.67 1.13 14.75
CA CYS A 332 -15.50 1.07 13.55
C CYS A 332 -14.69 0.45 12.42
N ALA A 333 -15.30 -0.40 11.61
CA ALA A 333 -14.64 -0.96 10.43
C ALA A 333 -15.63 -1.48 9.39
N GLY A 334 -15.29 -1.30 8.12
CA GLY A 334 -16.11 -1.77 7.01
C GLY A 334 -15.47 -1.54 5.64
N ASP A 335 -15.86 -2.37 4.67
CA ASP A 335 -15.59 -2.09 3.24
C ASP A 335 -16.37 -0.85 2.82
N VAL A 336 -15.82 -0.01 1.94
CA VAL A 336 -16.54 1.13 1.35
C VAL A 336 -17.42 0.64 0.20
N ARG A 337 -18.68 1.07 0.17
CA ARG A 337 -19.68 0.57 -0.78
C ARG A 337 -19.33 1.04 -2.18
N GLY A 338 -19.37 0.16 -3.17
CA GLY A 338 -19.07 0.54 -4.56
C GLY A 338 -17.58 0.65 -4.89
N HIS A 339 -16.68 0.50 -3.91
CA HIS A 339 -15.25 0.69 -4.10
C HIS A 339 -14.54 -0.66 -4.30
N TYR A 340 -14.47 -1.08 -5.57
CA TYR A 340 -13.85 -2.32 -6.01
C TYR A 340 -12.88 -2.04 -7.15
N THR A 341 -11.79 -2.79 -7.21
CA THR A 341 -11.00 -2.87 -8.44
C THR A 341 -11.77 -3.62 -9.51
N ARG A 342 -11.34 -3.48 -10.77
CA ARG A 342 -11.97 -4.13 -11.94
C ARG A 342 -10.97 -4.83 -12.84
N THR A 343 -9.68 -4.55 -12.70
CA THR A 343 -8.64 -5.18 -13.53
C THR A 343 -8.67 -6.71 -13.42
N GLU A 344 -8.98 -7.27 -12.25
CA GLU A 344 -9.13 -8.73 -12.08
C GLU A 344 -10.36 -9.28 -12.81
N THR A 345 -11.47 -8.54 -12.81
CA THR A 345 -12.69 -8.92 -13.52
C THR A 345 -12.42 -8.97 -15.02
N TYR A 346 -11.68 -8.00 -15.56
CA TYR A 346 -11.26 -8.04 -16.96
C TYR A 346 -10.27 -9.18 -17.25
N ALA A 347 -9.37 -9.49 -16.31
CA ALA A 347 -8.51 -10.68 -16.36
C ALA A 347 -9.32 -11.97 -16.53
N GLN A 348 -10.44 -12.11 -15.83
CA GLN A 348 -11.33 -13.27 -15.90
C GLN A 348 -12.16 -13.30 -17.18
N MET A 349 -12.64 -12.15 -17.65
CA MET A 349 -13.46 -12.03 -18.87
C MET A 349 -12.65 -12.13 -20.16
N GLY A 350 -11.36 -11.81 -20.11
CA GLY A 350 -10.57 -11.56 -21.31
C GLY A 350 -10.12 -12.78 -22.10
N GLY A 351 -10.69 -13.96 -21.87
CA GLY A 351 -10.28 -15.19 -22.56
C GLY A 351 -10.25 -15.09 -24.09
N ALA A 352 -11.06 -14.21 -24.70
CA ALA A 352 -11.15 -14.03 -26.15
C ALA A 352 -10.20 -12.97 -26.75
N TRP A 353 -9.57 -12.11 -25.94
CA TRP A 353 -8.77 -10.98 -26.43
C TRP A 353 -7.43 -10.80 -25.69
N MET A 354 -7.26 -11.41 -24.52
CA MET A 354 -6.10 -11.22 -23.67
C MET A 354 -4.86 -11.92 -24.21
N HIS A 355 -3.73 -11.24 -24.12
CA HIS A 355 -2.43 -11.82 -24.41
C HIS A 355 -1.60 -12.00 -23.13
N GLY A 356 -1.39 -13.26 -22.76
CA GLY A 356 -0.69 -13.67 -21.55
C GLY A 356 -1.63 -14.04 -20.42
N ARG A 357 -1.02 -14.37 -19.27
CA ARG A 357 -1.74 -14.75 -18.05
C ARG A 357 -1.32 -13.84 -16.87
N PRO A 358 -1.86 -12.62 -16.78
CA PRO A 358 -1.46 -11.65 -15.78
C PRO A 358 -1.83 -12.12 -14.36
N ARG A 359 -1.02 -11.74 -13.37
CA ARG A 359 -1.20 -12.09 -11.96
C ARG A 359 -1.92 -10.97 -11.22
N VAL A 360 -3.21 -10.84 -11.48
CA VAL A 360 -4.05 -9.80 -10.89
C VAL A 360 -4.88 -10.38 -9.75
N ARG A 361 -5.03 -9.62 -8.66
CA ARG A 361 -5.95 -9.92 -7.56
C ARG A 361 -6.91 -8.76 -7.37
N GLY A 362 -8.18 -9.07 -7.13
CA GLY A 362 -9.17 -8.06 -6.81
C GLY A 362 -8.95 -7.49 -5.42
N HIS A 363 -9.26 -6.21 -5.26
CA HIS A 363 -9.22 -5.52 -3.99
C HIS A 363 -10.53 -4.81 -3.70
N ARG A 364 -10.82 -4.72 -2.40
CA ARG A 364 -11.90 -3.90 -1.83
C ARG A 364 -11.31 -2.79 -0.99
N HIS A 365 -11.81 -1.58 -1.16
CA HIS A 365 -11.45 -0.47 -0.30
C HIS A 365 -12.06 -0.71 1.09
N HIS A 366 -11.24 -0.73 2.12
CA HIS A 366 -11.58 -1.07 3.50
C HIS A 366 -11.04 0.00 4.45
N ARG A 367 -11.82 0.31 5.47
CA ARG A 367 -11.51 1.30 6.49
C ARG A 367 -11.63 0.71 7.87
N VAL A 368 -10.67 1.02 8.73
CA VAL A 368 -10.65 0.58 10.13
C VAL A 368 -10.27 1.74 11.03
N VAL A 369 -10.99 1.89 12.13
CA VAL A 369 -10.73 2.89 13.16
C VAL A 369 -10.37 2.17 14.44
N PHE A 370 -9.16 2.44 14.94
CA PHE A 370 -8.63 1.88 16.17
C PHE A 370 -8.62 2.93 17.26
N ASP A 371 -8.79 2.48 18.49
CA ASP A 371 -9.02 3.36 19.63
C ASP A 371 -7.76 3.90 20.31
N ILE A 372 -6.61 3.71 19.67
CA ILE A 372 -5.28 4.02 20.18
C ILE A 372 -4.48 4.84 19.15
N VAL A 373 -3.64 5.75 19.63
CA VAL A 373 -2.62 6.44 18.84
C VAL A 373 -1.27 6.06 19.42
N ALA A 374 -0.53 5.21 18.71
CA ALA A 374 0.77 4.69 19.13
C ALA A 374 1.88 5.20 18.20
N ARG A 375 3.13 5.12 18.66
CA ARG A 375 4.32 5.55 17.92
C ARG A 375 5.14 4.35 17.42
N PRO A 376 5.89 4.49 16.31
CA PRO A 376 6.70 3.41 15.75
C PRO A 376 7.73 2.85 16.75
N LEU A 377 8.06 1.56 16.61
CA LEU A 377 9.00 0.87 17.49
C LEU A 377 10.36 1.58 17.56
N GLU A 378 10.85 2.12 16.44
CA GLU A 378 12.16 2.78 16.38
C GLU A 378 12.27 4.06 17.23
N THR A 379 11.15 4.59 17.71
CA THR A 379 11.14 5.82 18.50
C THR A 379 11.39 5.58 19.99
N PHE A 380 11.70 4.34 20.40
CA PHE A 380 11.90 3.95 21.79
C PHE A 380 12.84 4.90 22.56
N ARG A 381 12.53 5.14 23.83
CA ARG A 381 13.29 6.04 24.71
C ARG A 381 14.44 5.32 25.41
N SER A 382 14.27 4.02 25.65
CA SER A 382 15.29 3.13 26.19
C SER A 382 15.10 1.71 25.65
N THR A 383 16.16 0.93 25.69
CA THR A 383 16.19 -0.47 25.27
C THR A 383 15.30 -1.30 26.18
N ARG A 384 15.15 -0.87 27.44
CA ARG A 384 14.16 -1.47 28.34
C ARG A 384 12.74 -1.27 27.82
N GLU A 385 12.40 -0.08 27.33
CA GLU A 385 11.11 0.21 26.70
C GLU A 385 10.94 -0.62 25.42
N LEU A 386 11.95 -0.68 24.54
CA LEU A 386 11.94 -1.51 23.34
C LEU A 386 11.68 -2.99 23.66
N CYS A 387 12.44 -3.57 24.60
CA CYS A 387 12.26 -4.96 25.03
C CYS A 387 10.89 -5.17 25.67
N THR A 388 10.39 -4.20 26.45
CA THR A 388 9.05 -4.25 27.06
C THR A 388 7.96 -4.25 25.98
N ALA A 389 8.08 -3.41 24.95
CA ALA A 389 7.13 -3.34 23.86
C ALA A 389 7.08 -4.64 23.04
N VAL A 390 8.24 -5.20 22.70
CA VAL A 390 8.31 -6.49 21.98
C VAL A 390 7.74 -7.62 22.85
N ARG A 391 8.06 -7.65 24.15
CA ARG A 391 7.47 -8.61 25.09
C ARG A 391 5.95 -8.53 25.12
N ASP A 392 5.39 -7.32 25.20
CA ASP A 392 3.94 -7.11 25.19
C ASP A 392 3.28 -7.59 23.89
N CYS A 393 3.95 -7.41 22.74
CA CYS A 393 3.47 -7.95 21.46
C CYS A 393 3.53 -9.49 21.42
N LEU A 394 4.55 -10.11 22.02
CA LEU A 394 4.59 -11.57 22.19
C LEU A 394 3.46 -12.08 23.11
N ILE A 395 3.07 -11.31 24.13
CA ILE A 395 1.91 -11.63 24.97
C ILE A 395 0.61 -11.56 24.14
N ALA A 396 0.43 -10.53 23.32
CA ALA A 396 -0.72 -10.41 22.40
C ALA A 396 -0.80 -11.64 21.49
N HIS A 397 0.32 -12.00 20.86
CA HIS A 397 0.41 -13.14 19.98
C HIS A 397 0.09 -14.46 20.69
N GLU A 398 0.70 -14.73 21.85
CA GLU A 398 0.45 -15.94 22.64
C GLU A 398 -1.04 -16.09 23.00
N HIS A 399 -1.71 -14.99 23.37
CA HIS A 399 -3.14 -15.00 23.66
C HIS A 399 -3.99 -15.17 22.40
N ALA A 400 -3.63 -14.55 21.29
CA ALA A 400 -4.30 -14.74 20.01
C ALA A 400 -4.20 -16.20 19.54
N TRP A 401 -3.03 -16.80 19.68
CA TRP A 401 -2.78 -18.21 19.36
C TRP A 401 -3.61 -19.14 20.24
N ASN A 402 -3.54 -18.98 21.56
CA ASN A 402 -4.20 -19.89 22.49
C ASN A 402 -5.72 -19.70 22.58
N ASN A 403 -6.22 -18.46 22.47
CA ASN A 403 -7.62 -18.15 22.76
C ASN A 403 -8.45 -17.90 21.49
N ALA A 404 -7.81 -17.56 20.37
CA ALA A 404 -8.47 -17.27 19.09
C ALA A 404 -8.01 -18.18 17.93
N ASP A 405 -7.05 -19.09 18.15
CA ASP A 405 -6.45 -19.96 17.12
C ASP A 405 -5.88 -19.17 15.92
N LEU A 406 -5.38 -17.96 16.18
CA LEU A 406 -4.86 -17.05 15.17
C LEU A 406 -3.33 -16.96 15.22
N LEU A 407 -2.71 -17.03 14.04
CA LEU A 407 -1.30 -16.71 13.81
C LEU A 407 -1.21 -15.36 13.10
N HIS A 408 -0.28 -14.48 13.50
CA HIS A 408 -0.14 -13.13 12.94
C HIS A 408 0.46 -13.16 11.53
N ARG A 409 1.56 -13.91 11.34
CA ARG A 409 2.28 -14.13 10.07
C ARG A 409 2.97 -12.90 9.45
N ASP A 410 3.07 -11.82 10.21
CA ASP A 410 3.78 -10.60 9.77
C ASP A 410 4.29 -9.82 10.98
N MET A 411 4.88 -10.54 11.95
CA MET A 411 5.57 -9.91 13.07
C MET A 411 6.77 -9.12 12.52
N SER A 412 6.73 -7.80 12.66
CA SER A 412 7.74 -6.89 12.11
C SER A 412 7.89 -5.65 12.98
N ALA A 413 8.99 -4.91 12.84
CA ALA A 413 9.17 -3.65 13.57
C ALA A 413 8.07 -2.62 13.25
N GLY A 414 7.51 -2.64 12.04
CA GLY A 414 6.42 -1.74 11.63
C GLY A 414 5.05 -2.09 12.22
N ASN A 415 4.85 -3.34 12.64
CA ASN A 415 3.57 -3.84 13.18
C ASN A 415 3.56 -3.91 14.72
N MET A 416 4.69 -3.59 15.37
CA MET A 416 4.81 -3.49 16.82
C MET A 416 4.96 -2.01 17.20
N LEU A 417 3.96 -1.44 17.87
CA LEU A 417 3.96 -0.02 18.23
C LEU A 417 4.13 0.17 19.74
N ILE A 418 4.48 1.39 20.13
CA ILE A 418 4.62 1.80 21.53
C ILE A 418 3.49 2.78 21.87
N ASP A 419 2.71 2.50 22.92
CA ASP A 419 1.66 3.39 23.38
C ASP A 419 2.18 4.57 24.23
N GLU A 420 1.27 5.39 24.76
CA GLU A 420 1.62 6.55 25.61
C GLU A 420 2.32 6.17 26.92
N ASN A 421 2.13 4.93 27.38
CA ASN A 421 2.67 4.39 28.62
C ASN A 421 3.97 3.60 28.40
N GLY A 422 4.50 3.57 27.17
CA GLY A 422 5.69 2.79 26.83
C GLY A 422 5.43 1.28 26.73
N ARG A 423 4.16 0.87 26.57
CA ARG A 423 3.75 -0.53 26.41
C ARG A 423 3.61 -0.89 24.94
N GLY A 424 3.81 -2.17 24.64
CA GLY A 424 3.71 -2.67 23.27
C GLY A 424 2.26 -2.88 22.84
N VAL A 425 2.01 -2.62 21.56
CA VAL A 425 0.72 -2.83 20.91
C VAL A 425 0.97 -3.50 19.55
N LEU A 426 0.42 -4.69 19.37
CA LEU A 426 0.52 -5.45 18.12
C LEU A 426 -0.64 -5.09 17.19
N VAL A 427 -0.30 -4.53 16.03
CA VAL A 427 -1.25 -4.06 15.01
C VAL A 427 -1.08 -4.84 13.71
N ASP A 428 -1.95 -4.55 12.73
CA ASP A 428 -1.89 -5.11 11.37
C ASP A 428 -2.16 -6.62 11.26
N TRP A 429 -3.32 -7.02 11.77
CA TRP A 429 -3.79 -8.42 11.75
C TRP A 429 -4.43 -8.82 10.41
N GLU A 430 -4.19 -8.08 9.32
CA GLU A 430 -4.81 -8.35 8.02
C GLU A 430 -4.25 -9.61 7.33
N LEU A 431 -3.00 -9.94 7.62
CA LEU A 431 -2.34 -11.17 7.16
C LEU A 431 -2.53 -12.33 8.14
N ALA A 432 -3.28 -12.15 9.23
CA ALA A 432 -3.51 -13.22 10.19
C ALA A 432 -4.28 -14.39 9.56
N ALA A 433 -3.99 -15.61 10.00
CA ALA A 433 -4.75 -16.79 9.61
C ALA A 433 -5.11 -17.65 10.80
N VAL A 434 -6.30 -18.25 10.73
CA VAL A 434 -6.67 -19.35 11.62
C VAL A 434 -5.70 -20.51 11.38
N ARG A 435 -5.18 -21.11 12.44
CA ARG A 435 -4.17 -22.18 12.39
C ARG A 435 -4.52 -23.30 11.41
N ALA A 436 -5.77 -23.76 11.42
CA ALA A 436 -6.25 -24.79 10.51
C ALA A 436 -6.20 -24.38 9.02
N LYS A 437 -6.24 -23.07 8.72
CA LYS A 437 -6.20 -22.51 7.37
C LYS A 437 -4.80 -22.09 6.92
N CYS A 438 -3.78 -22.10 7.78
CA CYS A 438 -2.41 -21.69 7.39
C CYS A 438 -1.88 -22.48 6.18
N ARG A 439 -2.25 -23.76 6.03
CA ARG A 439 -1.87 -24.60 4.87
C ARG A 439 -2.48 -24.17 3.53
N LEU A 440 -3.58 -23.41 3.58
CA LEU A 440 -4.30 -22.94 2.39
C LEU A 440 -3.86 -21.54 1.97
N SER A 441 -3.09 -20.87 2.82
CA SER A 441 -2.63 -19.51 2.60
C SER A 441 -1.21 -19.53 2.03
N PRO A 442 -0.86 -18.57 1.15
CA PRO A 442 0.52 -18.44 0.67
C PRO A 442 1.46 -18.10 1.84
N CYS A 443 2.74 -18.49 1.71
CA CYS A 443 3.82 -17.95 2.52
C CYS A 443 3.92 -16.44 2.25
N ILE A 444 3.78 -15.65 3.31
CA ILE A 444 3.74 -14.19 3.29
C ILE A 444 4.41 -13.66 4.56
N GLY A 445 4.78 -12.39 4.53
CA GLY A 445 5.41 -11.68 5.65
C GLY A 445 6.54 -10.77 5.15
N THR A 446 6.98 -9.88 6.02
CA THR A 446 8.12 -9.00 5.73
C THR A 446 9.42 -9.82 5.63
N TRP A 447 10.02 -9.93 4.43
CA TRP A 447 11.18 -10.80 4.15
C TRP A 447 12.32 -10.64 5.16
N ASN A 448 12.63 -9.39 5.51
CA ASN A 448 13.69 -9.04 6.45
C ASN A 448 13.51 -9.80 7.76
N TYR A 449 12.30 -9.86 8.31
CA TYR A 449 12.02 -10.47 9.61
C TYR A 449 11.58 -11.94 9.53
N MET A 450 11.24 -12.44 8.34
CA MET A 450 10.83 -13.84 8.14
C MET A 450 11.85 -14.82 8.77
N SER A 451 11.39 -15.92 9.37
CA SER A 451 12.31 -16.91 9.96
C SER A 451 13.27 -17.49 8.91
N ALA A 452 14.46 -17.93 9.33
CA ALA A 452 15.43 -18.51 8.40
C ALA A 452 14.84 -19.71 7.65
N ALA A 453 14.09 -20.57 8.34
CA ALA A 453 13.46 -21.73 7.73
C ALA A 453 12.30 -21.40 6.77
N LEU A 454 11.57 -20.29 6.94
CA LEU A 454 10.58 -19.84 5.95
C LEU A 454 11.24 -19.20 4.73
N ALA A 455 12.34 -18.48 4.92
CA ALA A 455 13.10 -17.90 3.81
C ALA A 455 13.71 -19.00 2.91
N GLU A 456 14.18 -20.10 3.51
CA GLU A 456 14.76 -21.25 2.79
C GLU A 456 13.74 -22.09 2.01
N ASP A 457 12.52 -22.23 2.52
CA ASP A 457 11.46 -23.02 1.89
C ASP A 457 10.13 -22.25 1.86
N ASP A 458 9.85 -21.63 0.71
CA ASP A 458 8.62 -20.86 0.46
C ASP A 458 7.34 -21.71 0.47
N ARG A 459 7.47 -23.05 0.54
CA ARG A 459 6.35 -24.00 0.66
C ARG A 459 6.09 -24.41 2.11
N ARG A 460 6.98 -24.05 3.04
CA ARG A 460 6.79 -24.33 4.45
C ARG A 460 5.60 -23.52 4.97
N VAL A 461 4.83 -24.16 5.85
CA VAL A 461 3.65 -23.55 6.46
C VAL A 461 4.11 -22.74 7.67
N ASN A 462 3.75 -21.46 7.75
CA ASN A 462 4.02 -20.61 8.91
C ASN A 462 3.46 -21.24 10.19
N ARG A 463 4.25 -21.16 11.26
CA ARG A 463 3.95 -21.64 12.61
C ARG A 463 4.23 -20.55 13.64
N ASP A 464 3.87 -20.84 14.89
CA ASP A 464 4.15 -19.99 16.05
C ASP A 464 5.66 -19.72 16.22
N GLU A 465 6.50 -20.71 15.94
CA GLU A 465 7.97 -20.58 15.96
C GLU A 465 8.49 -19.49 14.99
N ASP A 466 7.81 -19.31 13.85
CA ASP A 466 8.21 -18.34 12.84
C ASP A 466 7.86 -16.89 13.23
N ASP A 467 6.68 -16.69 13.80
CA ASP A 467 6.28 -15.38 14.36
C ASP A 467 7.16 -15.01 15.58
N ALA A 468 7.54 -15.99 16.38
CA ALA A 468 8.47 -15.81 17.50
C ALA A 468 9.86 -15.36 17.02
N GLU A 469 10.43 -16.03 16.01
CA GLU A 469 11.72 -15.66 15.43
C GLU A 469 11.66 -14.25 14.81
N ALA A 470 10.58 -13.94 14.09
CA ALA A 470 10.40 -12.65 13.45
C ALA A 470 10.31 -11.49 14.45
N ALA A 471 9.65 -11.69 15.59
CA ALA A 471 9.64 -10.71 16.68
C ALA A 471 11.04 -10.43 17.24
N VAL A 472 11.89 -11.46 17.35
CA VAL A 472 13.28 -11.30 17.81
C VAL A 472 14.14 -10.62 16.75
N HIS A 473 14.01 -10.98 15.48
CA HIS A 473 14.69 -10.28 14.39
C HIS A 473 14.36 -8.79 14.38
N ALA A 474 13.08 -8.44 14.52
CA ALA A 474 12.65 -7.05 14.63
C ALA A 474 13.23 -6.33 15.87
N LEU A 475 13.29 -7.01 17.02
CA LEU A 475 13.94 -6.48 18.23
C LEU A 475 15.42 -6.17 18.02
N ILE A 476 16.18 -7.13 17.49
CA ILE A 476 17.64 -6.99 17.34
C ILE A 476 18.00 -5.99 16.24
N GLU A 477 17.31 -6.02 15.11
CA GLU A 477 17.54 -5.06 14.03
C GLU A 477 17.27 -3.64 14.50
N THR A 478 16.13 -3.41 15.16
CA THR A 478 15.79 -2.10 15.75
C THR A 478 16.84 -1.68 16.79
N LEU A 479 17.28 -2.61 17.63
CA LEU A 479 18.31 -2.33 18.62
C LEU A 479 19.63 -1.90 17.97
N LEU A 480 20.17 -2.70 17.05
CA LEU A 480 21.48 -2.44 16.42
C LEU A 480 21.47 -1.18 15.56
N ARG A 481 20.35 -0.91 14.87
CA ARG A 481 20.23 0.24 13.98
C ARG A 481 20.08 1.56 14.73
N TYR A 482 19.26 1.60 15.77
CA TYR A 482 18.88 2.85 16.42
C TYR A 482 19.62 3.13 17.74
N ARG A 483 20.20 2.12 18.41
CA ARG A 483 21.03 2.37 19.60
C ARG A 483 22.49 2.61 19.18
N PRO A 484 23.17 3.65 19.70
CA PRO A 484 24.61 3.84 19.49
C PRO A 484 25.38 2.54 19.71
N THR A 485 26.02 2.05 18.64
CA THR A 485 26.72 0.76 18.63
C THR A 485 28.15 0.92 18.14
N LYS A 486 29.04 0.02 18.58
CA LYS A 486 30.43 -0.08 18.12
C LYS A 486 30.62 -1.19 17.09
N VAL A 487 29.55 -1.86 16.67
CA VAL A 487 29.58 -2.87 15.61
C VAL A 487 30.16 -2.25 14.34
N HIS A 488 31.30 -2.80 13.89
CA HIS A 488 31.93 -2.40 12.64
C HIS A 488 31.07 -2.80 11.45
N GLU A 489 31.07 -1.97 10.39
CA GLU A 489 30.29 -2.21 9.16
C GLU A 489 28.80 -2.48 9.40
N LEU A 490 28.18 -1.78 10.37
CA LEU A 490 26.78 -1.97 10.75
C LEU A 490 25.82 -2.12 9.55
N ARG A 491 25.97 -1.29 8.51
CA ARG A 491 25.14 -1.41 7.30
C ARG A 491 25.32 -2.76 6.60
N GLY A 492 26.56 -3.24 6.44
CA GLY A 492 26.85 -4.55 5.85
C GLY A 492 26.31 -5.69 6.70
N VAL A 493 26.38 -5.59 8.04
CA VAL A 493 25.75 -6.54 8.97
C VAL A 493 24.24 -6.58 8.77
N LEU A 494 23.59 -5.41 8.76
CA LEU A 494 22.13 -5.31 8.59
C LEU A 494 21.67 -5.85 7.24
N ASP A 495 22.37 -5.50 6.16
CA ASP A 495 22.07 -5.96 4.81
C ASP A 495 22.31 -7.47 4.64
N HIS A 496 23.24 -8.06 5.41
CA HIS A 496 23.52 -9.50 5.37
C HIS A 496 22.55 -10.35 6.20
N VAL A 497 22.19 -9.89 7.40
CA VAL A 497 21.31 -10.64 8.33
C VAL A 497 19.84 -10.40 8.02
N TRP A 498 19.46 -9.16 7.70
CA TRP A 498 18.09 -8.74 7.38
C TRP A 498 17.99 -8.13 5.97
N PRO A 499 18.42 -8.86 4.92
CA PRO A 499 18.31 -8.39 3.54
C PRO A 499 16.84 -8.19 3.17
N ASN A 500 16.59 -7.34 2.17
CA ASN A 500 15.35 -7.38 1.42
C ASN A 500 15.36 -8.60 0.47
N GLU A 501 14.19 -9.08 0.03
CA GLU A 501 14.04 -10.27 -0.84
C GLU A 501 14.97 -10.26 -2.07
N THR A 502 15.15 -9.10 -2.70
CA THR A 502 16.01 -8.95 -3.89
C THR A 502 17.51 -9.02 -3.60
N ASN A 503 17.89 -8.83 -2.35
CA ASN A 503 19.28 -8.69 -1.89
C ASN A 503 19.73 -9.90 -1.08
N ASP A 504 18.93 -10.96 -1.01
CA ASP A 504 19.26 -12.19 -0.29
C ASP A 504 19.82 -13.25 -1.25
N PRO A 505 21.16 -13.38 -1.38
CA PRO A 505 21.75 -14.31 -2.34
C PRO A 505 21.55 -15.78 -1.94
N VAL A 506 21.37 -16.04 -0.63
CA VAL A 506 21.15 -17.38 -0.07
C VAL A 506 20.10 -17.23 1.06
N PRO A 507 18.82 -17.45 0.74
CA PRO A 507 17.72 -17.20 1.66
C PRO A 507 17.95 -17.78 3.06
N GLY A 508 17.79 -16.95 4.09
CA GLY A 508 17.87 -17.37 5.49
C GLY A 508 19.28 -17.58 6.05
N ARG A 509 20.33 -17.56 5.23
CA ARG A 509 21.72 -17.82 5.67
C ARG A 509 22.20 -16.85 6.74
N GLY A 510 22.09 -15.55 6.50
CA GLY A 510 22.57 -14.52 7.44
C GLY A 510 21.89 -14.61 8.81
N LYS A 511 20.62 -15.00 8.84
CA LYS A 511 19.85 -15.24 10.08
C LYS A 511 20.41 -16.41 10.88
N ARG A 512 20.74 -17.53 10.24
CA ARG A 512 21.40 -18.67 10.90
C ARG A 512 22.78 -18.29 11.43
N GLU A 513 23.57 -17.58 10.63
CA GLU A 513 24.92 -17.15 11.03
C GLU A 513 24.88 -16.17 12.22
N PHE A 514 23.83 -15.35 12.31
CA PHE A 514 23.57 -14.52 13.49
C PHE A 514 23.28 -15.35 14.74
N TRP A 515 22.47 -16.42 14.64
CA TRP A 515 22.19 -17.32 15.77
C TRP A 515 23.46 -18.02 16.28
N GLU A 516 24.38 -18.36 15.38
CA GLU A 516 25.70 -18.91 15.70
C GLU A 516 26.70 -17.88 16.23
N GLY A 517 26.36 -16.59 16.23
CA GLY A 517 27.25 -15.51 16.68
C GLY A 517 28.42 -15.23 15.74
N MET A 518 28.32 -15.63 14.47
CA MET A 518 29.40 -15.48 13.48
C MET A 518 29.49 -14.08 12.87
N ILE A 519 28.38 -13.32 12.82
CA ILE A 519 28.31 -11.99 12.19
C ILE A 519 28.41 -10.85 13.20
N VAL A 520 27.80 -11.01 14.37
CA VAL A 520 27.90 -10.05 15.48
C VAL A 520 28.42 -10.82 16.68
N GLY A 521 29.70 -10.64 17.00
CA GLY A 521 30.39 -11.41 18.03
C GLY A 521 29.97 -10.99 19.43
N GLU A 522 30.36 -11.80 20.42
CA GLU A 522 30.13 -11.48 21.84
C GLU A 522 30.82 -10.17 22.24
N GLU A 523 32.04 -9.93 21.75
CA GLU A 523 32.82 -8.72 22.02
C GLU A 523 32.11 -7.45 21.51
N ASP A 524 31.52 -7.52 20.31
CA ASP A 524 30.77 -6.40 19.73
C ASP A 524 29.53 -6.06 20.56
N LEU A 525 28.81 -7.09 21.04
CA LEU A 525 27.64 -6.91 21.90
C LEU A 525 28.03 -6.29 23.24
N VAL A 526 29.07 -6.81 23.90
CA VAL A 526 29.56 -6.26 25.18
C VAL A 526 30.06 -4.83 25.03
N ALA A 527 30.69 -4.49 23.91
CA ALA A 527 31.18 -3.15 23.65
C ALA A 527 30.07 -2.12 23.37
N SER A 528 28.86 -2.58 22.99
CA SER A 528 27.78 -1.75 22.45
C SER A 528 26.51 -1.72 23.29
N LEU A 529 26.27 -2.75 24.10
CA LEU A 529 24.99 -3.00 24.78
C LEU A 529 25.17 -3.15 26.29
N PRO A 530 24.14 -2.81 27.10
CA PRO A 530 24.20 -2.95 28.54
C PRO A 530 24.20 -4.43 28.92
N PRO A 531 24.83 -4.81 30.04
CA PRO A 531 24.94 -6.20 30.47
C PRO A 531 23.64 -7.03 30.42
N PRO A 532 22.47 -6.54 30.90
CA PRO A 532 21.24 -7.31 30.81
C PRO A 532 20.78 -7.56 29.37
N CYS A 533 21.07 -6.65 28.43
CA CYS A 533 20.74 -6.82 27.03
C CYS A 533 21.66 -7.85 26.34
N VAL A 534 22.96 -7.81 26.63
CA VAL A 534 23.92 -8.81 26.13
C VAL A 534 23.53 -10.21 26.58
N ALA A 535 23.20 -10.37 27.87
CA ALA A 535 22.75 -11.65 28.42
C ALA A 535 21.46 -12.13 27.74
N MET A 536 20.49 -11.25 27.53
CA MET A 536 19.26 -11.56 26.80
C MET A 536 19.54 -12.06 25.38
N ILE A 537 20.41 -11.37 24.62
CA ILE A 537 20.75 -11.80 23.25
C ILE A 537 21.45 -13.16 23.25
N ARG A 538 22.33 -13.41 24.23
CA ARG A 538 23.01 -14.69 24.38
C ARG A 538 22.03 -15.84 24.59
N ASP A 539 21.04 -15.64 25.45
CA ASP A 539 20.03 -16.66 25.75
C ASP A 539 19.06 -16.86 24.57
N LEU A 540 18.67 -15.78 23.88
CA LEU A 540 17.91 -15.87 22.64
C LEU A 540 18.67 -16.65 21.55
N ARG A 541 19.98 -16.39 21.37
CA ARG A 541 20.83 -17.16 20.45
C ARG A 541 20.90 -18.63 20.82
N ALA A 542 21.11 -18.94 22.10
CA ALA A 542 21.12 -20.33 22.57
C ALA A 542 19.79 -21.03 22.29
N LEU A 543 18.67 -20.35 22.52
CA LEU A 543 17.33 -20.86 22.25
C LEU A 543 17.14 -21.23 20.77
N PHE A 544 17.47 -20.34 19.83
CA PHE A 544 17.31 -20.62 18.40
C PHE A 544 18.33 -21.63 17.86
N ARG A 545 19.59 -21.61 18.34
CA ARG A 545 20.59 -22.64 17.97
C ARG A 545 20.11 -24.04 18.31
N HIS A 546 19.59 -24.23 19.52
CA HIS A 546 19.04 -25.52 19.92
C HIS A 546 17.83 -25.92 19.08
N ALA A 547 16.99 -24.98 18.68
CA ALA A 547 15.86 -25.25 17.79
C ALA A 547 16.29 -25.69 16.39
N TYR A 548 17.23 -24.98 15.79
CA TYR A 548 17.76 -25.32 14.47
C TYR A 548 18.61 -26.61 14.47
N ALA A 549 19.16 -27.00 15.62
CA ALA A 549 19.78 -28.30 15.84
C ALA A 549 18.78 -29.45 16.07
N GLY A 550 17.47 -29.17 16.15
CA GLY A 550 16.41 -30.14 16.40
C GLY A 550 16.30 -30.60 17.86
N ALA A 551 16.94 -29.88 18.80
CA ALA A 551 16.99 -30.27 20.21
C ALA A 551 15.75 -29.83 21.00
N ASN A 552 15.16 -28.67 20.70
CA ASN A 552 13.98 -28.13 21.38
C ASN A 552 13.07 -27.36 20.41
N ALA A 553 11.75 -27.45 20.58
CA ALA A 553 10.83 -26.57 19.86
C ALA A 553 10.86 -25.15 20.44
N VAL A 554 10.87 -24.14 19.58
CA VAL A 554 10.75 -22.72 19.99
C VAL A 554 9.34 -22.24 19.74
N CYS A 555 8.83 -21.43 20.66
CA CYS A 555 7.53 -20.79 20.53
C CYS A 555 7.57 -19.40 21.18
N CYS A 556 6.51 -18.61 20.98
CA CYS A 556 6.42 -17.26 21.53
C CYS A 556 6.57 -17.22 23.05
N SER A 557 6.06 -18.23 23.78
CA SER A 557 6.18 -18.27 25.24
C SER A 557 7.61 -18.51 25.72
N ALA A 558 8.41 -19.29 24.98
CA ALA A 558 9.83 -19.50 25.28
C ALA A 558 10.64 -18.20 25.09
N VAL A 559 10.43 -17.50 23.97
CA VAL A 559 11.05 -16.20 23.70
C VAL A 559 10.63 -15.18 24.75
N ARG A 560 9.33 -15.08 25.04
CA ARG A 560 8.79 -14.20 26.09
C ARG A 560 9.45 -14.48 27.45
N GLY A 561 9.63 -15.75 27.80
CA GLY A 561 10.29 -16.16 29.04
C GLY A 561 11.68 -15.55 29.21
N VAL A 562 12.48 -15.53 28.14
CA VAL A 562 13.80 -14.89 28.13
C VAL A 562 13.69 -13.38 28.38
N LEU A 563 12.76 -12.70 27.69
CA LEU A 563 12.55 -11.26 27.91
C LEU A 563 12.06 -10.96 29.34
N ASP A 564 11.13 -11.76 29.87
CA ASP A 564 10.58 -11.63 31.22
C ASP A 564 11.64 -11.78 32.31
N GLU A 565 12.62 -12.66 32.11
CA GLU A 565 13.75 -12.85 33.01
C GLU A 565 14.68 -11.63 32.99
N HIS A 566 15.15 -11.23 31.81
CA HIS A 566 16.15 -10.16 31.69
C HIS A 566 15.60 -8.75 31.97
N LEU A 567 14.30 -8.51 31.77
CA LEU A 567 13.67 -7.23 32.12
C LEU A 567 13.60 -6.97 33.64
N LYS A 568 13.78 -8.02 34.46
CA LYS A 568 13.89 -7.92 35.93
C LYS A 568 15.31 -7.60 36.39
N SER A 569 16.31 -7.85 35.55
CA SER A 569 17.71 -7.60 35.88
C SER A 569 17.99 -6.10 36.09
N PRO A 570 18.85 -5.73 37.05
CA PRO A 570 19.30 -4.34 37.20
C PRO A 570 20.23 -3.94 36.04
N GLY A 571 20.53 -2.64 35.92
CA GLY A 571 21.52 -2.13 34.96
C GLY A 571 20.96 -1.72 33.60
N TRP A 572 19.64 -1.66 33.44
CA TRP A 572 19.00 -0.98 32.31
C TRP A 572 19.19 0.54 32.45
N LEU A 573 19.58 1.19 31.36
CA LEU A 573 19.69 2.65 31.32
C LEU A 573 18.30 3.30 31.22
N GLU A 574 18.15 4.50 31.80
CA GLU A 574 16.92 5.28 31.68
C GLU A 574 16.71 5.83 30.27
N THR A 575 17.81 6.13 29.57
CA THR A 575 17.83 6.54 28.16
C THR A 575 19.08 5.97 27.49
N ASP A 576 18.95 5.62 26.22
CA ASP A 576 20.05 5.05 25.42
C ASP A 576 20.53 5.97 24.30
N GLY A 577 19.99 7.20 24.20
CA GLY A 577 20.35 8.14 23.13
C GLY A 577 20.01 7.61 21.74
N ALA A 578 18.91 6.87 21.60
CA ALA A 578 18.51 6.22 20.36
C ALA A 578 18.32 7.23 19.21
N CYS A 579 18.97 6.96 18.08
CA CYS A 579 18.85 7.73 16.84
C CYS A 579 19.21 6.83 15.64
N ASP A 580 18.64 7.09 14.46
CA ASP A 580 18.97 6.30 13.26
C ASP A 580 20.43 6.53 12.82
N GLN A 581 21.30 5.57 13.14
CA GLN A 581 22.74 5.65 12.85
C GLN A 581 23.07 5.56 11.36
N LEU A 582 22.11 5.12 10.54
CA LEU A 582 22.28 4.99 9.10
C LEU A 582 21.89 6.26 8.33
N ARG A 583 21.04 7.12 8.92
CA ARG A 583 20.67 8.44 8.36
C ARG A 583 21.70 9.51 8.71
N PHE A 584 22.22 9.45 9.92
CA PHE A 584 23.27 10.33 10.41
C PHE A 584 24.54 9.48 10.53
N GLY A 585 25.28 9.33 9.44
CA GLY A 585 26.60 8.70 9.48
C GLY A 585 27.47 9.36 10.56
N PRO A 586 28.49 8.66 11.09
CA PRO A 586 29.30 9.19 12.18
C PRO A 586 29.83 10.56 11.76
N LYS A 587 29.60 11.59 12.59
CA LYS A 587 30.39 12.82 12.49
C LYS A 587 31.85 12.37 12.61
N GLN A 588 32.56 12.36 11.48
CA GLN A 588 34.01 12.19 11.46
C GLN A 588 34.68 13.30 12.26
#